data_AF-A0A3D3P2I4-F1
#
_entry.id   AF-A0A3D3P2I4-F1
#
_cell.length_a   1.000
_cell.length_b   1.000
_cell.length_c   1.000
_cell.angle_alpha   90.00
_cell.angle_beta   90.00
_cell.angle_gamma   90.00
#
_symmetry.space_group_name_H-M   'P 1'
#
loop_
_entity.id
_entity.type
_entity.pdbx_description
1 polymer ?
#
loop_
_entity_poly.entity_id
_entity_poly.type
_entity_poly.pdbx_seq_one_letter_code
_entity_poly.pdbx_strand_id
1 'polypeptide(L)'
;AEAKPESKSVSTDEMEIREGLGYVRGSDVPYTGKVSKLYESGQKELELNVKDGKYDGLVVWWHQNGQKKSEENWKDGKMTYEKFWNSKGEKVDSKEEAE
;
A
#
# COMPACT_ATOMS: atom_id res chain seq x y z
N ALA A 1 -0.88 -25.41 3.43
CA ALA A 1 -0.85 -23.99 3.81
C ALA A 1 -1.96 -23.30 3.05
N GLU A 2 -2.95 -22.76 3.76
CA GLU A 2 -4.13 -22.15 3.16
C GLU A 2 -3.72 -20.84 2.47
N ALA A 3 -3.77 -20.84 1.14
CA ALA A 3 -3.72 -19.60 0.37
C ALA A 3 -4.97 -18.80 0.73
N LYS A 4 -4.80 -17.75 1.55
CA LYS A 4 -5.85 -16.75 1.75
C LYS A 4 -6.24 -16.22 0.37
N PRO A 5 -7.54 -16.12 0.03
CA PRO A 5 -7.95 -15.66 -1.29
C PRO A 5 -7.31 -14.30 -1.55
N GLU A 6 -6.54 -14.20 -2.63
CA GLU A 6 -5.91 -12.95 -3.05
C GLU A 6 -7.03 -11.93 -3.24
N SER A 7 -7.18 -11.04 -2.24
CA SER A 7 -8.07 -9.89 -2.33
C SER A 7 -7.69 -9.15 -3.61
N LYS A 8 -8.61 -9.07 -4.57
CA LYS A 8 -8.42 -8.39 -5.86
C LYS A 8 -7.94 -6.95 -5.65
N SER A 9 -6.64 -6.72 -5.66
CA SER A 9 -6.02 -5.38 -5.68
C SER A 9 -5.57 -5.05 -7.10
N VAL A 10 -5.65 -3.78 -7.48
CA VAL A 10 -5.16 -3.30 -8.78
C VAL A 10 -3.68 -2.99 -8.66
N SER A 11 -2.88 -3.32 -9.67
CA SER A 11 -1.46 -2.96 -9.65
C SER A 11 -1.28 -1.44 -9.78
N THR A 12 -0.28 -0.88 -9.11
CA THR A 12 0.11 0.53 -9.34
C THR A 12 0.40 0.83 -10.81
N ASP A 13 0.86 -0.15 -11.58
CA ASP A 13 1.16 -0.03 -13.01
C ASP A 13 -0.10 0.11 -13.88
N GLU A 14 -1.25 -0.31 -13.38
CA GLU A 14 -2.55 -0.19 -14.05
C GLU A 14 -3.25 1.13 -13.69
N MET A 15 -2.69 1.90 -12.76
CA MET A 15 -3.24 3.18 -12.33
C MET A 15 -2.74 4.32 -13.23
N GLU A 16 -3.59 5.32 -13.44
CA GLU A 16 -3.27 6.58 -14.09
C GLU A 16 -3.70 7.75 -13.20
N ILE A 17 -2.89 8.80 -13.14
CA ILE A 17 -3.24 10.02 -12.41
C ILE A 17 -3.73 11.06 -13.42
N ARG A 18 -4.98 11.50 -13.26
CA ARG A 18 -5.58 12.59 -14.05
C ARG A 18 -6.16 13.62 -13.10
N GLU A 19 -5.82 14.90 -13.29
CA GLU A 19 -6.31 16.00 -12.44
C GLU A 19 -6.08 15.77 -10.92
N GLY A 20 -5.01 15.03 -10.56
CA GLY A 20 -4.69 14.68 -9.17
C GLY A 20 -5.53 13.55 -8.56
N LEU A 21 -6.36 12.87 -9.36
CA LEU A 21 -7.13 11.69 -8.98
C LEU A 21 -6.59 10.45 -9.69
N GLY A 22 -6.59 9.31 -9.00
CA GLY A 22 -6.20 8.01 -9.52
C GLY A 22 -7.37 7.27 -10.18
N TYR A 23 -7.10 6.70 -11.34
CA TYR A 23 -8.05 5.90 -12.13
C TYR A 23 -7.36 4.61 -12.56
N VAL A 24 -8.15 3.56 -12.80
CA VAL A 24 -7.64 2.38 -13.52
C VAL A 24 -7.60 2.72 -15.01
N ARG A 25 -6.59 2.25 -15.73
CA ARG A 25 -6.48 2.46 -17.19
C ARG A 25 -7.77 2.10 -17.91
N GLY A 26 -8.33 3.08 -18.63
CA GLY A 26 -9.59 2.93 -19.37
C GLY A 26 -10.86 3.07 -18.52
N SER A 27 -10.75 3.39 -17.22
CA SER A 27 -11.88 3.83 -16.41
C SER A 27 -12.10 5.32 -16.61
N ASP A 28 -13.36 5.77 -16.66
CA ASP A 28 -13.73 7.19 -16.63
C ASP A 28 -14.05 7.71 -15.22
N VAL A 29 -14.15 6.79 -14.24
CA VAL A 29 -14.48 7.12 -12.84
C VAL A 29 -13.27 6.96 -11.93
N PRO A 30 -13.06 7.87 -10.95
CA PRO A 30 -11.98 7.75 -9.97
C PRO A 30 -12.03 6.41 -9.25
N TYR A 31 -10.86 5.78 -9.08
CA TYR A 31 -10.79 4.45 -8.50
C TYR A 31 -11.11 4.47 -7.00
N THR A 32 -11.87 3.47 -6.54
CA THR A 32 -12.07 3.18 -5.12
C THR A 32 -11.79 1.70 -4.91
N GLY A 33 -10.81 1.39 -4.06
CA GLY A 33 -10.38 0.03 -3.80
C GLY A 33 -8.94 -0.06 -3.32
N LYS A 34 -8.38 -1.27 -3.38
CA LYS A 34 -6.99 -1.53 -2.98
C LYS A 34 -6.07 -1.46 -4.18
N VAL A 35 -4.97 -0.74 -4.02
CA VAL A 35 -3.86 -0.74 -4.97
C VAL A 35 -2.66 -1.42 -4.33
N SER A 36 -1.94 -2.22 -5.10
CA SER A 36 -0.73 -2.91 -4.64
C SER A 36 0.42 -2.77 -5.62
N LYS A 37 1.65 -2.79 -5.11
CA LYS A 37 2.87 -2.92 -5.90
C LYS A 37 3.63 -4.14 -5.43
N LEU A 38 4.23 -4.85 -6.37
CA LEU A 38 5.09 -6.00 -6.09
C LEU A 38 6.55 -5.61 -6.34
N TYR A 39 7.45 -6.22 -5.58
CA TYR A 39 8.87 -6.30 -5.90
C TYR A 39 9.08 -7.09 -7.19
N GLU A 40 10.28 -6.97 -7.79
CA GLU A 40 10.70 -7.82 -8.91
C GLU A 40 10.63 -9.32 -8.58
N SER A 41 10.75 -9.68 -7.30
CA SER A 41 10.58 -11.05 -6.81
C SER A 41 9.13 -11.55 -6.85
N GLY A 42 8.15 -10.69 -7.14
CA GLY A 42 6.72 -10.98 -7.08
C GLY A 42 6.11 -10.89 -5.68
N GLN A 43 6.91 -10.59 -4.65
CA GLN A 43 6.39 -10.36 -3.29
C GLN A 43 5.78 -8.96 -3.16
N LYS A 44 4.83 -8.78 -2.24
CA LYS A 44 4.26 -7.46 -1.96
C LYS A 44 5.34 -6.48 -1.52
N GLU A 45 5.37 -5.31 -2.14
CA GLU A 45 6.18 -4.15 -1.76
C GLU A 45 5.31 -3.13 -1.02
N LEU A 46 4.12 -2.88 -1.56
CA LEU A 46 3.19 -1.83 -1.10
C LEU A 46 1.74 -2.29 -1.29
N GLU A 47 0.88 -1.87 -0.38
CA GLU A 47 -0.58 -2.00 -0.45
C GLU A 47 -1.17 -0.75 0.17
N LEU A 48 -2.09 -0.10 -0.53
CA LEU A 48 -2.73 1.11 -0.07
C LEU A 48 -4.20 1.16 -0.47
N ASN A 49 -5.01 1.83 0.34
CA ASN A 49 -6.41 2.07 0.06
C ASN A 49 -6.60 3.39 -0.70
N VAL A 50 -7.38 3.35 -1.77
CA VAL A 50 -7.79 4.50 -2.57
C VAL A 50 -9.30 4.67 -2.46
N LYS A 51 -9.74 5.90 -2.29
CA LYS A 51 -11.15 6.30 -2.30
C LYS A 51 -11.31 7.55 -3.15
N ASP A 52 -12.23 7.49 -4.12
CA ASP A 52 -12.49 8.57 -5.06
C ASP A 52 -11.20 9.09 -5.74
N GLY A 53 -10.30 8.17 -6.10
CA GLY A 53 -9.01 8.45 -6.72
C GLY A 53 -7.94 9.03 -5.79
N LYS A 54 -8.20 9.18 -4.49
CA LYS A 54 -7.24 9.68 -3.51
C LYS A 54 -6.85 8.61 -2.51
N TYR A 55 -5.65 8.70 -1.97
CA TYR A 55 -5.24 7.83 -0.87
C TYR A 55 -6.10 8.12 0.37
N ASP A 56 -6.75 7.08 0.90
CA ASP A 56 -7.62 7.19 2.07
C ASP A 56 -7.57 5.87 2.86
N GLY A 57 -7.06 5.94 4.09
CA GLY A 57 -6.93 4.79 4.98
C GLY A 57 -5.52 4.23 5.06
N LEU A 58 -5.44 2.90 5.09
CA LEU A 58 -4.23 2.14 5.39
C LEU A 58 -3.26 2.12 4.22
N VAL A 59 -1.99 2.38 4.52
CA VAL A 59 -0.82 2.16 3.67
C VAL A 59 0.10 1.19 4.40
N VAL A 60 0.56 0.15 3.72
CA VAL A 60 1.47 -0.84 4.28
C VAL A 60 2.61 -1.05 3.32
N TRP A 61 3.82 -1.01 3.85
CA TRP A 61 5.04 -1.37 3.14
C TRP A 61 5.58 -2.67 3.69
N TRP A 62 6.18 -3.46 2.82
CA TRP A 62 6.84 -4.71 3.18
C TRP A 62 8.31 -4.64 2.81
N HIS A 63 9.11 -5.42 3.51
CA HIS A 63 10.46 -5.78 3.13
C HIS A 63 10.44 -6.84 2.02
N GLN A 64 11.53 -6.94 1.26
CA GLN A 64 11.68 -7.96 0.20
C GLN A 64 11.65 -9.41 0.72
N ASN A 65 11.69 -9.61 2.05
CA ASN A 65 11.52 -10.92 2.69
C ASN A 65 10.06 -11.20 3.11
N GLY A 66 9.13 -10.31 2.78
CA GLY A 66 7.70 -10.43 3.09
C GLY A 66 7.30 -9.97 4.49
N GLN A 67 8.24 -9.50 5.31
CA GLN A 67 7.92 -8.90 6.61
C GLN A 67 7.39 -7.48 6.44
N LYS A 68 6.51 -7.01 7.34
CA LYS A 68 6.09 -5.60 7.31
C LYS A 68 7.31 -4.71 7.55
N LYS A 69 7.36 -3.59 6.84
CA LYS A 69 8.35 -2.52 7.00
C LYS A 69 7.74 -1.31 7.69
N SER A 70 6.58 -0.86 7.21
CA SER A 70 5.80 0.18 7.87
C SER A 70 4.30 0.01 7.65
N GLU A 71 3.52 0.63 8.53
CA GLU A 71 2.07 0.70 8.46
C GLU A 71 1.64 2.09 8.88
N GLU A 72 0.94 2.79 7.99
CA GLU A 72 0.49 4.15 8.17
C GLU A 72 -1.03 4.20 7.93
N ASN A 73 -1.77 4.99 8.70
CA ASN A 73 -3.20 5.19 8.45
C ASN A 73 -3.52 6.66 8.28
N TRP A 74 -4.17 6.98 7.17
CA TRP A 74 -4.57 8.32 6.79
C TRP A 74 -6.09 8.46 6.90
N LYS A 75 -6.56 9.54 7.53
CA LYS A 75 -7.97 9.86 7.62
C LYS A 75 -8.16 11.35 7.38
N ASP A 76 -9.02 11.71 6.43
CA ASP A 76 -9.29 13.10 6.05
C ASP A 76 -8.02 13.89 5.70
N GLY A 77 -7.07 13.22 5.03
CA GLY A 77 -5.77 13.79 4.64
C GLY A 77 -4.77 13.97 5.79
N LYS A 78 -5.06 13.47 7.00
CA LYS A 78 -4.16 13.50 8.15
C LYS A 78 -3.69 12.09 8.51
N MET A 79 -2.38 11.94 8.70
CA MET A 79 -1.84 10.72 9.28
C MET A 79 -2.29 10.60 10.73
N THR A 80 -2.83 9.44 11.07
CA THR A 80 -3.37 9.14 12.41
C THR A 80 -2.42 8.31 13.25
N TYR A 81 -1.70 7.38 12.61
CA TYR A 81 -0.61 6.65 13.22
C TYR A 81 0.36 6.16 12.15
N GLU A 82 1.57 5.88 12.60
CA GLU A 82 2.62 5.18 11.88
C GLU A 82 3.22 4.11 12.81
N LYS A 83 3.65 3.00 12.21
CA LYS A 83 4.40 1.93 12.89
C LYS A 83 5.48 1.43 11.96
N PHE A 84 6.59 1.01 12.55
CA PHE A 84 7.75 0.54 11.83
C PHE A 84 8.19 -0.83 12.34
N TRP A 85 8.73 -1.62 11.42
CA TRP A 85 9.34 -2.91 11.71
C TRP A 85 10.62 -3.08 10.90
N ASN A 86 11.66 -3.60 11.54
CA ASN A 86 12.89 -3.95 10.85
C ASN A 86 12.72 -5.21 9.99
N SER A 87 13.75 -5.55 9.22
CA SER A 87 13.75 -6.73 8.36
C SER A 87 13.65 -8.08 9.12
N LYS A 88 13.75 -8.09 10.46
CA LYS A 88 13.51 -9.26 11.33
C LYS A 88 12.08 -9.34 11.86
N GLY A 89 11.24 -8.34 11.60
CA GLY A 89 9.86 -8.26 12.07
C GLY A 89 9.72 -7.69 13.48
N GLU A 90 10.78 -7.11 14.02
CA GLU A 90 10.78 -6.45 15.33
C GLU A 90 10.28 -5.02 15.15
N LYS A 91 9.40 -4.56 16.04
CA LYS A 91 8.95 -3.16 16.03
C LYS A 91 10.11 -2.25 16.39
N VAL A 92 10.22 -1.14 15.67
CA VAL A 92 11.22 -0.10 15.91
C VAL A 92 10.54 1.26 16.04
N ASP A 93 11.22 2.21 16.68
CA ASP A 93 10.66 3.52 16.97
C ASP A 93 10.85 4.51 15.80
N SER A 94 11.74 4.19 14.85
CA SER A 94 12.12 5.09 13.76
C SER A 94 12.11 4.40 12.39
N LYS A 95 11.81 5.16 11.33
CA LYS A 95 11.89 4.67 9.94
C LYS A 95 13.32 4.23 9.57
N GLU A 96 14.33 4.90 10.09
CA GLU A 96 15.74 4.57 9.85
C GLU A 96 16.12 3.18 10.36
N GLU A 97 15.56 2.77 11.51
CA GLU A 97 15.77 1.44 12.10
C GLU A 97 14.97 0.36 11.38
N ALA A 98 13.98 0.77 10.59
CA ALA A 98 13.10 -0.12 9.84
C ALA A 98 13.73 -0.58 8.52
N GLU A 99 14.83 0.02 8.09
CA GLU A 99 15.50 -0.27 6.81
C GLU A 99 16.28 -1.59 6.79
#